data_AF-A0A522AFX1-F1
#
_entry.id   AF-A0A522AFX1-F1
#
_cell.length_a   1.000
_cell.length_b   1.000
_cell.length_c   1.000
_cell.angle_alpha   90.00
_cell.angle_beta   90.00
_cell.angle_gamma   90.00
#
_symmetry.space_group_name_H-M   'P 1'
#
loop_
_entity.id
_entity.type
_entity.pdbx_description
1 polymer ?
#
loop_
_entity_poly.entity_id
_entity_poly.type
_entity_poly.pdbx_seq_one_letter_code
_entity_poly.pdbx_strand_id
1 'polypeptide(L)'
;MKSKMTLNQIRCWTVSIATSLSFAGSLFAADITKLDTSDNLDQGAAWSGGFPPTLADRALFDSTVALGPAAGSYLLGLDTNWLGIVFTSPGTNIVIGAGNTLLLGAQGIDMSSATTNLTLQCPVFVGATQVWNVASGRALIASGAIAGTNGFIKSGAGVLGLGVANTWTNGTVISNGVVSLDATTATLGVNAIGHTLTLAGGAISNNWGTGNQVTHNNSIVVPAGTTGTIKMGNRIRLASNGNAASISGGGTLNIVCSSTVTRTDIGSQAGPFTGTVNFVNELGFVGQTGLRLFINAGAFSGFSNATVNLDGNQAWNYNCNSGGNTFTYGTLQGTNASAQLG
;
A
#
# COMPACT_ATOMS: atom_id res chain seq x y z
N MET A 1 63.30 53.43 -60.75
CA MET A 1 63.77 52.79 -59.50
C MET A 1 62.60 52.07 -58.86
N LYS A 2 62.83 50.85 -58.36
CA LYS A 2 61.83 49.84 -57.99
C LYS A 2 60.95 50.25 -56.79
N SER A 3 59.64 50.00 -56.89
CA SER A 3 58.69 49.80 -55.77
C SER A 3 57.60 48.83 -56.26
N LYS A 4 57.49 47.58 -55.76
CA LYS A 4 56.59 47.12 -54.65
C LYS A 4 55.17 47.70 -54.79
N MET A 5 54.04 46.96 -54.73
CA MET A 5 53.63 45.77 -53.95
C MET A 5 52.24 45.33 -54.50
N THR A 6 52.02 44.05 -54.84
CA THR A 6 51.32 42.96 -54.11
C THR A 6 49.77 42.93 -54.12
N LEU A 7 49.30 41.85 -54.76
CA LEU A 7 48.09 41.03 -54.63
C LEU A 7 46.97 41.44 -53.65
N ASN A 8 45.76 41.49 -54.21
CA ASN A 8 44.47 41.70 -53.56
C ASN A 8 44.16 40.73 -52.42
N GLN A 9 43.38 41.27 -51.47
CA GLN A 9 42.88 40.70 -50.23
C GLN A 9 42.24 39.31 -50.36
N ILE A 10 42.73 38.35 -49.59
CA ILE A 10 41.95 37.19 -49.13
C ILE A 10 41.53 37.53 -47.69
N ARG A 11 40.25 37.89 -47.50
CA ARG A 11 39.67 38.02 -46.16
C ARG A 11 39.35 36.62 -45.65
N CYS A 12 40.22 36.11 -44.79
CA CYS A 12 39.98 34.92 -43.98
C CYS A 12 38.92 35.26 -42.92
N TRP A 13 37.73 34.66 -43.00
CA TRP A 13 36.75 34.68 -41.93
C TRP A 13 37.00 33.46 -41.03
N THR A 14 37.52 33.68 -39.83
CA THR A 14 37.55 32.68 -38.78
C THR A 14 36.13 32.48 -38.26
N VAL A 15 35.50 31.36 -38.62
CA VAL A 15 34.26 30.91 -37.97
C VAL A 15 34.68 30.16 -36.69
N SER A 16 34.60 30.83 -35.55
CA SER A 16 34.69 30.16 -34.25
C SER A 16 33.38 29.43 -33.98
N ILE A 17 33.34 28.11 -34.24
CA ILE A 17 32.25 27.26 -33.78
C ILE A 17 32.46 27.05 -32.28
N ALA A 18 31.72 27.78 -31.45
CA ALA A 18 31.58 27.46 -30.04
C ALA A 18 30.64 26.25 -29.93
N THR A 19 31.20 25.04 -29.82
CA THR A 19 30.45 23.86 -29.40
C THR A 19 30.06 24.04 -27.94
N SER A 20 28.81 24.44 -27.68
CA SER A 20 28.21 24.37 -26.35
C SER A 20 28.04 22.90 -25.98
N LEU A 21 28.92 22.42 -25.12
CA LEU A 21 28.80 21.10 -24.48
C LEU A 21 27.66 21.21 -23.46
N SER A 22 26.43 20.87 -23.86
CA SER A 22 25.31 20.74 -22.94
C SER A 22 25.56 19.53 -22.05
N PHE A 23 26.00 19.78 -20.82
CA PHE A 23 25.91 18.79 -19.76
C PHE A 23 24.43 18.48 -19.56
N ALA A 24 24.00 17.28 -19.95
CA ALA A 24 22.77 16.69 -19.45
C ALA A 24 23.00 16.39 -17.97
N GLY A 25 22.85 17.41 -17.12
CA GLY A 25 22.73 17.21 -15.69
C GLY A 25 21.52 16.33 -15.46
N SER A 26 21.69 15.24 -14.71
CA SER A 26 20.58 14.48 -14.17
C SER A 26 19.66 15.47 -13.46
N LEU A 27 18.45 15.71 -13.98
CA LEU A 27 17.45 16.48 -13.24
C LEU A 27 17.10 15.63 -12.02
N PHE A 28 17.67 15.97 -10.87
CA PHE A 28 17.16 15.47 -9.61
C PHE A 28 15.80 16.13 -9.38
N ALA A 29 14.84 15.37 -8.88
CA ALA A 29 13.56 15.91 -8.46
C ALA A 29 13.79 16.99 -7.40
N ALA A 30 13.27 18.18 -7.62
CA ALA A 30 13.31 19.23 -6.60
C ALA A 30 12.24 18.94 -5.54
N ASP A 31 12.59 19.17 -4.27
CA ASP A 31 11.61 19.24 -3.19
C ASP A 31 11.10 20.68 -3.12
N ILE A 32 9.79 20.86 -3.31
CA ILE A 32 9.15 22.18 -3.22
C ILE A 32 8.41 22.21 -1.89
N THR A 33 8.88 23.05 -0.98
CA THR A 33 8.41 23.12 0.40
C THR A 33 7.06 23.83 0.47
N LYS A 34 6.08 23.19 1.11
CA LYS A 34 4.80 23.80 1.48
C LYS A 34 5.05 24.90 2.51
N LEU A 35 4.56 26.10 2.24
CA LEU A 35 4.59 27.24 3.17
C LEU A 35 3.43 27.17 4.18
N ASP A 36 3.56 27.82 5.33
CA ASP A 36 2.48 27.94 6.33
C ASP A 36 1.44 28.99 5.91
N THR A 37 0.69 28.68 4.87
CA THR A 37 -0.40 29.51 4.34
C THR A 37 -1.68 28.70 4.24
N SER A 38 -2.84 29.35 4.11
CA SER A 38 -4.13 28.70 3.87
C SER A 38 -4.46 28.51 2.39
N ASP A 39 -3.53 28.83 1.48
CA ASP A 39 -3.77 28.77 0.04
C ASP A 39 -3.95 27.32 -0.45
N ASN A 40 -4.73 27.17 -1.52
CA ASN A 40 -4.88 25.88 -2.19
C ASN A 40 -3.53 25.44 -2.81
N LEU A 41 -3.35 24.13 -2.92
CA LEU A 41 -2.07 23.51 -3.29
C LEU A 41 -1.70 23.69 -4.78
N ASP A 42 -2.59 24.21 -5.59
CA ASP A 42 -2.33 24.65 -6.97
C ASP A 42 -1.77 26.08 -7.07
N GLN A 43 -1.84 26.85 -5.99
CA GLN A 43 -1.43 28.25 -6.01
C GLN A 43 0.05 28.38 -5.65
N GLY A 44 0.78 29.21 -6.40
CA GLY A 44 2.19 29.48 -6.13
C GLY A 44 2.47 30.00 -4.72
N ALA A 45 1.53 30.77 -4.14
CA ALA A 45 1.63 31.27 -2.77
C ALA A 45 1.66 30.16 -1.70
N ALA A 46 1.18 28.95 -2.01
CA ALA A 46 1.25 27.82 -1.10
C ALA A 46 2.67 27.24 -0.96
N TRP A 47 3.62 27.62 -1.82
CA TRP A 47 4.89 26.91 -2.02
C TRP A 47 6.10 27.83 -2.06
N SER A 48 7.24 27.32 -1.58
CA SER A 48 8.53 28.01 -1.67
C SER A 48 8.87 28.32 -3.13
N GLY A 49 9.32 29.54 -3.42
CA GLY A 49 9.68 29.96 -4.78
C GLY A 49 8.49 30.45 -5.63
N GLY A 50 7.25 30.34 -5.13
CA GLY A 50 6.08 30.91 -5.79
C GLY A 50 5.49 30.05 -6.92
N PHE A 51 5.81 28.76 -6.96
CA PHE A 51 5.29 27.82 -7.96
C PHE A 51 4.91 26.48 -7.30
N PRO A 52 3.76 25.87 -7.68
CA PRO A 52 3.38 24.56 -7.19
C PRO A 52 4.24 23.42 -7.78
N PRO A 53 4.38 22.29 -7.08
CA PRO A 53 5.06 21.12 -7.62
C PRO A 53 4.36 20.55 -8.85
N THR A 54 5.17 19.97 -9.74
CA THR A 54 4.75 19.30 -10.96
C THR A 54 5.15 17.82 -10.93
N LEU A 55 4.88 17.07 -12.00
CA LEU A 55 5.40 15.70 -12.20
C LEU A 55 6.94 15.57 -12.18
N ALA A 56 7.69 16.67 -12.20
CA ALA A 56 9.15 16.65 -12.04
C ALA A 56 9.59 16.84 -10.57
N ASP A 57 8.68 17.23 -9.68
CA ASP A 57 8.98 17.73 -8.35
C ASP A 57 8.25 16.93 -7.26
N ARG A 58 8.81 16.91 -6.06
CA ARG A 58 8.14 16.34 -4.89
C ARG A 58 7.55 17.45 -4.03
N ALA A 59 6.33 17.26 -3.59
CA ALA A 59 5.70 18.11 -2.59
C ALA A 59 6.30 17.80 -1.20
N LEU A 60 7.01 18.77 -0.61
CA LEU A 60 7.62 18.63 0.72
C LEU A 60 6.75 19.28 1.79
N PHE A 61 6.26 18.48 2.74
CA PHE A 61 5.61 18.93 3.96
C PHE A 61 6.55 18.69 5.15
N ASP A 62 7.17 19.76 5.64
CA ASP A 62 8.07 19.75 6.78
C ASP A 62 7.60 20.73 7.87
N SER A 63 8.46 21.00 8.85
CA SER A 63 8.17 21.93 9.96
C SER A 63 7.91 23.38 9.53
N THR A 64 8.12 23.74 8.26
CA THR A 64 7.71 25.04 7.70
C THR A 64 6.21 25.22 7.85
N VAL A 65 5.42 24.14 7.75
CA VAL A 65 3.99 24.16 8.10
C VAL A 65 3.87 24.00 9.61
N ALA A 66 3.82 25.11 10.36
CA ALA A 66 3.81 25.07 11.82
C ALA A 66 2.40 24.82 12.37
N LEU A 67 1.40 25.56 11.88
CA LEU A 67 0.01 25.44 12.34
C LEU A 67 -0.96 25.00 11.23
N GLY A 68 -0.70 25.44 9.99
CA GLY A 68 -1.61 25.26 8.87
C GLY A 68 -2.96 26.00 9.05
N PRO A 69 -3.88 25.87 8.07
CA PRO A 69 -5.27 26.27 8.25
C PRO A 69 -5.93 25.42 9.34
N ALA A 70 -7.13 25.80 9.80
CA ALA A 70 -7.87 25.01 10.78
C ALA A 70 -7.94 23.52 10.37
N ALA A 71 -7.55 22.63 11.30
CA ALA A 71 -7.41 21.18 11.10
C ALA A 71 -6.36 20.70 10.08
N GLY A 72 -5.43 21.55 9.64
CA GLY A 72 -4.37 21.18 8.68
C GLY A 72 -4.92 20.75 7.32
N SER A 73 -6.09 21.24 6.93
CA SER A 73 -6.80 20.83 5.71
C SER A 73 -6.52 21.76 4.53
N TYR A 74 -5.97 21.20 3.46
CA TYR A 74 -5.61 21.89 2.23
C TYR A 74 -6.37 21.31 1.05
N LEU A 75 -7.01 22.14 0.25
CA LEU A 75 -7.58 21.70 -1.02
C LEU A 75 -6.50 21.70 -2.11
N LEU A 76 -6.61 20.77 -3.05
CA LEU A 76 -5.77 20.80 -4.25
C LEU A 76 -6.04 22.03 -5.12
N GLY A 77 -7.26 22.58 -5.08
CA GLY A 77 -7.72 23.70 -5.91
C GLY A 77 -8.10 23.32 -7.35
N LEU A 78 -7.30 22.46 -7.99
CA LEU A 78 -7.56 21.82 -9.29
C LEU A 78 -6.90 20.43 -9.34
N ASP A 79 -7.17 19.66 -10.40
CA ASP A 79 -6.47 18.39 -10.62
C ASP A 79 -4.97 18.66 -10.78
N THR A 80 -4.15 18.05 -9.93
CA THR A 80 -2.72 18.33 -9.87
C THR A 80 -1.89 17.05 -10.00
N ASN A 81 -0.61 17.22 -10.29
CA ASN A 81 0.29 16.12 -10.57
C ASN A 81 1.66 16.38 -9.94
N TRP A 82 2.13 15.47 -9.11
CA TRP A 82 3.42 15.56 -8.41
C TRP A 82 4.25 14.32 -8.69
N LEU A 83 5.57 14.44 -8.72
CA LEU A 83 6.44 13.26 -8.80
C LEU A 83 6.28 12.36 -7.57
N GLY A 84 6.04 12.97 -6.40
CA GLY A 84 5.80 12.30 -5.13
C GLY A 84 5.55 13.28 -3.98
N ILE A 85 5.42 12.75 -2.76
CA ILE A 85 5.28 13.52 -1.52
C ILE A 85 6.41 13.12 -0.57
N VAL A 86 7.05 14.11 0.04
CA VAL A 86 7.99 13.93 1.15
C VAL A 86 7.36 14.57 2.39
N PHE A 87 7.24 13.83 3.49
CA PHE A 87 6.51 14.24 4.68
C PHE A 87 7.40 14.06 5.92
N THR A 88 8.06 15.13 6.36
CA THR A 88 9.21 15.03 7.27
C THR A 88 8.98 15.59 8.67
N SER A 89 7.78 16.10 8.98
CA SER A 89 7.25 16.53 10.30
C SER A 89 6.66 17.94 10.30
N PRO A 90 5.53 18.18 9.61
CA PRO A 90 4.76 19.39 9.86
C PRO A 90 4.23 19.43 11.30
N GLY A 91 3.99 20.63 11.84
CA GLY A 91 3.57 20.84 13.23
C GLY A 91 2.17 20.33 13.55
N THR A 92 1.41 19.91 12.54
CA THR A 92 0.06 19.33 12.67
C THR A 92 -0.11 18.14 11.71
N ASN A 93 -1.18 17.36 11.90
CA ASN A 93 -1.62 16.42 10.88
C ASN A 93 -2.06 17.18 9.63
N ILE A 94 -1.73 16.64 8.46
CA ILE A 94 -2.12 17.25 7.18
C ILE A 94 -3.24 16.44 6.56
N VAL A 95 -4.24 17.15 6.03
CA VAL A 95 -5.32 16.60 5.22
C VAL A 95 -5.24 17.24 3.84
N ILE A 96 -5.10 16.43 2.79
CA ILE A 96 -5.35 16.86 1.41
C ILE A 96 -6.82 16.57 1.13
N GLY A 97 -7.63 17.63 1.09
CA GLY A 97 -9.09 17.58 1.04
C GLY A 97 -9.64 17.00 -0.26
N ALA A 98 -10.91 16.56 -0.20
CA ALA A 98 -11.62 16.01 -1.34
C ALA A 98 -11.90 17.07 -2.45
N GLY A 99 -12.31 16.60 -3.62
CA GLY A 99 -12.81 17.44 -4.72
C GLY A 99 -12.08 17.21 -6.04
N ASN A 100 -10.76 17.35 -6.04
CA ASN A 100 -9.91 17.16 -7.23
C ASN A 100 -9.00 15.94 -7.08
N THR A 101 -8.43 15.48 -8.19
CA THR A 101 -7.55 14.31 -8.26
C THR A 101 -6.09 14.73 -8.11
N LEU A 102 -5.34 13.97 -7.30
CA LEU A 102 -3.89 14.03 -7.24
C LEU A 102 -3.28 12.89 -8.07
N LEU A 103 -2.53 13.21 -9.12
CA LEU A 103 -1.69 12.24 -9.82
C LEU A 103 -0.32 12.15 -9.15
N LEU A 104 0.10 10.95 -8.76
CA LEU A 104 1.44 10.68 -8.22
C LEU A 104 2.32 9.97 -9.23
N GLY A 105 3.51 10.51 -9.45
CA GLY A 105 4.59 9.92 -10.24
C GLY A 105 5.36 8.84 -9.49
N ALA A 106 6.59 8.58 -9.93
CA ALA A 106 7.36 7.40 -9.50
C ALA A 106 7.97 7.49 -8.10
N GLN A 107 7.96 8.65 -7.43
CA GLN A 107 8.57 8.82 -6.11
C GLN A 107 7.64 8.49 -4.94
N GLY A 108 6.35 8.24 -5.21
CA GLY A 108 5.41 7.78 -4.19
C GLY A 108 5.25 8.74 -3.02
N ILE A 109 5.18 8.19 -1.81
CA ILE A 109 5.01 8.96 -0.57
C ILE A 109 6.05 8.48 0.44
N ASP A 110 6.92 9.37 0.88
CA ASP A 110 7.88 9.09 1.94
C ASP A 110 7.53 9.82 3.24
N MET A 111 7.10 9.06 4.24
CA MET A 111 6.87 9.52 5.61
C MET A 111 7.94 8.95 6.57
N SER A 112 9.13 8.57 6.09
CA SER A 112 10.20 7.95 6.89
C SER A 112 10.54 8.70 8.17
N SER A 113 10.50 10.04 8.14
CA SER A 113 10.81 10.91 9.28
C SER A 113 9.59 11.64 9.85
N ALA A 114 8.37 11.19 9.53
CA ALA A 114 7.14 11.84 9.94
C ALA A 114 6.89 11.70 11.45
N THR A 115 6.52 12.81 12.10
CA THR A 115 6.01 12.83 13.49
C THR A 115 4.50 13.06 13.57
N THR A 116 3.84 13.39 12.46
CA THR A 116 2.38 13.57 12.35
C THR A 116 1.79 12.65 11.27
N ASN A 117 0.47 12.59 11.16
CA ASN A 117 -0.24 11.76 10.20
C ASN A 117 -0.60 12.54 8.94
N LEU A 118 -0.75 11.81 7.83
CA LEU A 118 -1.23 12.35 6.55
C LEU A 118 -2.57 11.70 6.20
N THR A 119 -3.53 12.49 5.75
CA THR A 119 -4.81 12.02 5.23
C THR A 119 -5.01 12.52 3.80
N LEU A 120 -5.36 11.62 2.90
CA LEU A 120 -5.71 11.88 1.51
C LEU A 120 -7.22 11.65 1.34
N GLN A 121 -7.98 12.74 1.36
CA GLN A 121 -9.41 12.73 1.04
C GLN A 121 -9.66 12.93 -0.46
N CYS A 122 -8.70 13.51 -1.18
CA CYS A 122 -8.70 13.56 -2.63
C CYS A 122 -8.58 12.15 -3.25
N PRO A 123 -9.24 11.87 -4.39
CA PRO A 123 -8.86 10.75 -5.24
C PRO A 123 -7.38 10.82 -5.63
N VAL A 124 -6.71 9.67 -5.69
CA VAL A 124 -5.32 9.56 -6.09
C VAL A 124 -5.21 8.69 -7.34
N PHE A 125 -4.56 9.20 -8.38
CA PHE A 125 -4.21 8.42 -9.56
C PHE A 125 -2.72 8.07 -9.53
N VAL A 126 -2.39 6.78 -9.57
CA VAL A 126 -1.00 6.31 -9.57
C VAL A 126 -0.44 6.27 -11.00
N GLY A 127 0.33 7.30 -11.36
CA GLY A 127 0.94 7.46 -12.69
C GLY A 127 2.15 6.55 -12.95
N ALA A 128 2.75 6.01 -11.88
CA ALA A 128 3.82 5.02 -11.94
C ALA A 128 3.71 4.03 -10.76
N THR A 129 4.56 3.00 -10.73
CA THR A 129 4.62 2.08 -9.57
C THR A 129 4.93 2.86 -8.31
N GLN A 130 4.13 2.66 -7.26
CA GLN A 130 4.21 3.44 -6.04
C GLN A 130 4.98 2.70 -4.95
N VAL A 131 5.77 3.47 -4.18
CA VAL A 131 6.25 3.05 -2.87
C VAL A 131 5.78 4.06 -1.85
N TRP A 132 4.93 3.62 -0.91
CA TRP A 132 4.44 4.44 0.19
C TRP A 132 5.08 3.94 1.48
N ASN A 133 5.98 4.74 2.03
CA ASN A 133 6.70 4.44 3.26
C ASN A 133 6.06 5.19 4.43
N VAL A 134 5.54 4.45 5.42
CA VAL A 134 4.90 5.04 6.60
C VAL A 134 5.71 4.72 7.84
N ALA A 135 6.20 5.75 8.54
CA ALA A 135 6.99 5.59 9.77
C ALA A 135 6.21 4.90 10.89
N SER A 136 6.96 4.30 11.82
CA SER A 136 6.39 3.62 12.99
C SER A 136 5.51 4.57 13.81
N GLY A 137 4.37 4.06 14.27
CA GLY A 137 3.41 4.85 15.05
C GLY A 137 2.70 5.96 14.28
N ARG A 138 2.89 6.06 12.95
CA ARG A 138 2.19 6.99 12.07
C ARG A 138 1.15 6.29 11.21
N ALA A 139 0.22 7.08 10.69
CA ALA A 139 -0.79 6.65 9.74
C ALA A 139 -0.80 7.53 8.48
N LEU A 140 -0.94 6.88 7.34
CA LEU A 140 -1.40 7.46 6.09
C LEU A 140 -2.82 6.96 5.84
N ILE A 141 -3.82 7.83 5.82
CA ILE A 141 -5.22 7.46 5.63
C ILE A 141 -5.66 7.90 4.23
N ALA A 142 -5.99 6.95 3.36
CA ALA A 142 -6.60 7.22 2.07
C ALA A 142 -8.12 6.98 2.16
N SER A 143 -8.86 8.07 2.31
CA SER A 143 -10.33 8.06 2.25
C SER A 143 -10.87 8.47 0.88
N GLY A 144 -10.03 9.09 0.03
CA GLY A 144 -10.27 9.17 -1.41
C GLY A 144 -9.81 7.90 -2.12
N ALA A 145 -10.48 7.53 -3.21
CA ALA A 145 -10.18 6.31 -3.94
C ALA A 145 -8.81 6.40 -4.64
N ILE A 146 -8.04 5.32 -4.58
CA ILE A 146 -6.78 5.17 -5.31
C ILE A 146 -7.03 4.34 -6.58
N ALA A 147 -6.65 4.87 -7.74
CA ALA A 147 -6.82 4.24 -9.05
C ALA A 147 -5.52 4.31 -9.87
N GLY A 148 -5.41 3.51 -10.94
CA GLY A 148 -4.28 3.52 -11.86
C GLY A 148 -3.92 2.11 -12.35
N THR A 149 -2.93 1.99 -13.23
CA THR A 149 -2.53 0.69 -13.83
C THR A 149 -1.23 0.12 -13.28
N ASN A 150 -0.67 0.77 -12.25
CA ASN A 150 0.66 0.49 -11.74
C ASN A 150 0.63 -0.25 -10.41
N GLY A 151 1.71 -0.98 -10.12
CA GLY A 151 1.83 -1.74 -8.87
C GLY A 151 1.97 -0.83 -7.65
N PHE A 152 1.60 -1.36 -6.50
CA PHE A 152 1.59 -0.61 -5.24
C PHE A 152 2.41 -1.32 -4.17
N ILE A 153 3.34 -0.59 -3.52
CA ILE A 153 4.19 -1.12 -2.45
C ILE A 153 3.95 -0.32 -1.17
N LYS A 154 3.44 -0.98 -0.13
CA LYS A 154 3.45 -0.46 1.24
C LYS A 154 4.77 -0.85 1.92
N SER A 155 5.44 0.12 2.50
CA SER A 155 6.66 -0.03 3.31
C SER A 155 6.60 0.80 4.59
N GLY A 156 7.62 0.67 5.44
CA GLY A 156 7.65 1.26 6.78
C GLY A 156 6.68 0.57 7.76
N ALA A 157 6.99 0.69 9.06
CA ALA A 157 6.28 -0.02 10.12
C ALA A 157 4.88 0.54 10.44
N GLY A 158 4.52 1.72 9.93
CA GLY A 158 3.24 2.37 10.17
C GLY A 158 2.07 1.79 9.40
N VAL A 159 0.93 2.48 9.48
CA VAL A 159 -0.35 2.03 8.93
C VAL A 159 -0.70 2.80 7.66
N LEU A 160 -1.13 2.09 6.62
CA LEU A 160 -1.90 2.65 5.52
C LEU A 160 -3.37 2.27 5.71
N GLY A 161 -4.24 3.23 6.02
CA GLY A 161 -5.68 3.02 6.13
C GLY A 161 -6.38 3.24 4.79
N LEU A 162 -7.19 2.29 4.36
CA LEU A 162 -8.00 2.36 3.14
C LEU A 162 -9.48 2.41 3.53
N GLY A 163 -10.14 3.54 3.27
CA GLY A 163 -11.53 3.76 3.68
C GLY A 163 -12.57 3.48 2.59
N VAL A 164 -12.15 3.21 1.36
CA VAL A 164 -13.04 3.10 0.19
C VAL A 164 -12.57 2.01 -0.78
N ALA A 165 -13.43 1.67 -1.74
CA ALA A 165 -13.06 0.78 -2.84
C ALA A 165 -11.97 1.44 -3.70
N ASN A 166 -10.88 0.72 -3.90
CA ASN A 166 -9.76 1.14 -4.73
C ASN A 166 -9.66 0.29 -5.99
N THR A 167 -9.06 0.82 -7.04
CA THR A 167 -9.10 0.21 -8.39
C THR A 167 -7.75 0.23 -9.10
N TRP A 168 -6.64 0.45 -8.39
CA TRP A 168 -5.34 0.24 -9.01
C TRP A 168 -5.16 -1.23 -9.44
N THR A 169 -4.44 -1.44 -10.54
CA THR A 169 -4.14 -2.79 -11.06
C THR A 169 -2.68 -3.15 -10.81
N ASN A 170 -2.22 -4.29 -11.37
CA ASN A 170 -0.85 -4.79 -11.22
C ASN A 170 -0.40 -5.20 -9.79
N GLY A 171 -1.35 -5.39 -8.88
CA GLY A 171 -1.13 -6.03 -7.58
C GLY A 171 -0.57 -5.10 -6.49
N THR A 172 -0.41 -5.67 -5.30
CA THR A 172 0.02 -4.97 -4.08
C THR A 172 1.08 -5.78 -3.37
N VAL A 173 2.18 -5.14 -2.97
CA VAL A 173 3.20 -5.72 -2.08
C VAL A 173 3.16 -4.99 -0.75
N ILE A 174 3.05 -5.73 0.35
CA ILE A 174 3.19 -5.20 1.70
C ILE A 174 4.51 -5.72 2.26
N SER A 175 5.55 -4.90 2.14
CA SER A 175 6.89 -5.23 2.62
C SER A 175 7.01 -5.08 4.14
N ASN A 176 6.32 -4.10 4.72
CA ASN A 176 6.37 -3.80 6.15
C ASN A 176 5.08 -3.08 6.61
N GLY A 177 4.84 -3.12 7.92
CA GLY A 177 3.72 -2.44 8.56
C GLY A 177 2.38 -3.08 8.21
N VAL A 178 1.32 -2.28 8.26
CA VAL A 178 -0.07 -2.76 8.09
C VAL A 178 -0.79 -1.95 7.02
N VAL A 179 -1.53 -2.64 6.15
CA VAL A 179 -2.63 -2.03 5.40
C VAL A 179 -3.93 -2.36 6.11
N SER A 180 -4.61 -1.33 6.62
CA SER A 180 -5.88 -1.41 7.32
C SER A 180 -7.03 -1.19 6.34
N LEU A 181 -8.03 -2.06 6.37
CA LEU A 181 -9.26 -1.96 5.60
C LEU A 181 -10.33 -1.41 6.53
N ASP A 182 -10.55 -0.11 6.42
CA ASP A 182 -11.30 0.68 7.40
C ASP A 182 -12.81 0.79 7.06
N ALA A 183 -13.26 0.12 6.00
CA ALA A 183 -14.66 0.02 5.61
C ALA A 183 -15.00 -1.34 4.98
N THR A 184 -16.28 -1.74 4.99
CA THR A 184 -16.78 -2.95 4.31
C THR A 184 -16.50 -2.95 2.81
N THR A 185 -16.42 -1.75 2.22
CA THR A 185 -16.16 -1.53 0.79
C THR A 185 -14.68 -1.37 0.45
N ALA A 186 -13.79 -1.36 1.45
CA ALA A 186 -12.37 -1.15 1.22
C ALA A 186 -11.73 -2.32 0.46
N THR A 187 -10.93 -2.02 -0.55
CA THR A 187 -10.22 -3.03 -1.36
C THR A 187 -8.74 -2.69 -1.56
N LEU A 188 -7.91 -3.71 -1.74
CA LEU A 188 -6.50 -3.61 -2.09
C LEU A 188 -6.37 -3.60 -3.62
N GLY A 189 -6.65 -2.45 -4.22
CA GLY A 189 -6.78 -2.32 -5.66
C GLY A 189 -7.96 -3.14 -6.19
N VAL A 190 -7.89 -3.52 -7.46
CA VAL A 190 -8.92 -4.37 -8.07
C VAL A 190 -8.99 -5.72 -7.35
N ASN A 191 -10.18 -6.03 -6.83
CA ASN A 191 -10.45 -7.21 -6.03
C ASN A 191 -10.70 -8.46 -6.91
N ALA A 192 -9.66 -8.95 -7.58
CA ALA A 192 -9.72 -10.09 -8.50
C ALA A 192 -8.41 -10.89 -8.56
N ILE A 193 -8.48 -12.14 -9.03
CA ILE A 193 -7.37 -13.12 -9.07
C ILE A 193 -6.11 -12.55 -9.75
N GLY A 194 -6.29 -11.79 -10.84
CA GLY A 194 -5.19 -11.25 -11.66
C GLY A 194 -4.36 -10.15 -10.99
N HIS A 195 -4.72 -9.73 -9.78
CA HIS A 195 -4.02 -8.70 -9.03
C HIS A 195 -3.53 -9.29 -7.72
N THR A 196 -2.28 -9.74 -7.69
CA THR A 196 -1.75 -10.48 -6.54
C THR A 196 -1.51 -9.56 -5.33
N LEU A 197 -1.85 -10.03 -4.14
CA LEU A 197 -1.37 -9.49 -2.87
C LEU A 197 -0.14 -10.28 -2.42
N THR A 198 1.01 -9.62 -2.33
CA THR A 198 2.24 -10.22 -1.80
C THR A 198 2.49 -9.70 -0.38
N LEU A 199 2.51 -10.60 0.60
CA LEU A 199 2.87 -10.28 1.98
C LEU A 199 4.34 -10.62 2.21
N ALA A 200 5.22 -9.63 2.04
CA ALA A 200 6.68 -9.81 2.07
C ALA A 200 7.32 -9.28 3.37
N GLY A 201 6.59 -9.38 4.49
CA GLY A 201 7.01 -8.83 5.80
C GLY A 201 5.92 -8.00 6.49
N GLY A 202 4.87 -7.61 5.77
CA GLY A 202 3.76 -6.82 6.31
C GLY A 202 2.46 -7.59 6.54
N ALA A 203 1.42 -6.82 6.90
CA ALA A 203 0.11 -7.34 7.23
C ALA A 203 -1.03 -6.64 6.49
N ILE A 204 -2.13 -7.36 6.29
CA ILE A 204 -3.45 -6.74 6.11
C ILE A 204 -4.25 -6.86 7.40
N SER A 205 -5.12 -5.89 7.67
CA SER A 205 -6.02 -5.91 8.82
C SER A 205 -7.42 -5.47 8.44
N ASN A 206 -8.43 -6.14 8.97
CA ASN A 206 -9.77 -5.57 9.09
C ASN A 206 -9.88 -4.95 10.49
N ASN A 207 -9.93 -3.61 10.57
CA ASN A 207 -9.76 -2.89 11.84
C ASN A 207 -11.07 -2.60 12.61
N TRP A 208 -12.22 -3.21 12.27
CA TRP A 208 -13.51 -2.73 12.76
C TRP A 208 -14.52 -3.78 13.25
N GLY A 209 -15.50 -3.27 14.02
CA GLY A 209 -16.36 -3.97 14.96
C GLY A 209 -17.38 -4.96 14.40
N THR A 210 -18.20 -5.46 15.32
CA THR A 210 -19.20 -6.50 15.12
C THR A 210 -20.01 -6.29 13.83
N GLY A 211 -20.00 -7.28 12.94
CA GLY A 211 -20.78 -7.28 11.70
C GLY A 211 -20.04 -6.82 10.44
N ASN A 212 -18.82 -6.28 10.55
CA ASN A 212 -18.01 -5.94 9.38
C ASN A 212 -17.43 -7.19 8.68
N GLN A 213 -17.58 -7.29 7.36
CA GLN A 213 -16.96 -8.30 6.53
C GLN A 213 -16.34 -7.65 5.29
N VAL A 214 -15.04 -7.86 5.10
CA VAL A 214 -14.34 -7.51 3.86
C VAL A 214 -14.09 -8.78 3.04
N THR A 215 -14.19 -8.68 1.72
CA THR A 215 -13.88 -9.79 0.81
C THR A 215 -12.59 -9.51 0.05
N HIS A 216 -11.68 -10.47 0.05
CA HIS A 216 -10.45 -10.46 -0.75
C HIS A 216 -10.46 -11.64 -1.72
N ASN A 217 -10.42 -11.31 -3.01
CA ASN A 217 -10.39 -12.23 -4.13
C ASN A 217 -9.04 -12.20 -4.87
N ASN A 218 -8.10 -11.41 -4.37
CA ASN A 218 -6.73 -11.38 -4.84
C ASN A 218 -6.05 -12.72 -4.48
N SER A 219 -5.24 -13.26 -5.38
CA SER A 219 -4.31 -14.33 -4.98
C SER A 219 -3.31 -13.77 -3.97
N ILE A 220 -2.98 -14.56 -2.95
CA ILE A 220 -2.06 -14.21 -1.89
C ILE A 220 -0.76 -14.99 -2.07
N VAL A 221 0.35 -14.28 -2.02
CA VAL A 221 1.70 -14.87 -2.05
C VAL A 221 2.45 -14.47 -0.79
N VAL A 222 3.01 -15.44 -0.07
CA VAL A 222 3.98 -15.19 1.00
C VAL A 222 5.34 -15.78 0.57
N PRO A 223 6.26 -14.94 0.07
CA PRO A 223 7.55 -15.40 -0.42
C PRO A 223 8.35 -16.18 0.64
N ALA A 224 9.15 -17.15 0.19
CA ALA A 224 10.05 -17.88 1.08
C ALA A 224 11.00 -16.93 1.82
N GLY A 225 11.25 -17.22 3.11
CA GLY A 225 12.07 -16.35 3.97
C GLY A 225 11.38 -15.08 4.46
N THR A 226 10.10 -14.86 4.15
CA THR A 226 9.31 -13.73 4.65
C THR A 226 8.17 -14.18 5.54
N THR A 227 7.66 -13.25 6.35
CA THR A 227 6.47 -13.45 7.18
C THR A 227 5.35 -12.53 6.71
N GLY A 228 4.23 -13.09 6.30
CA GLY A 228 3.01 -12.37 5.98
C GLY A 228 1.98 -12.53 7.09
N THR A 229 1.22 -11.48 7.39
CA THR A 229 0.17 -11.56 8.42
C THR A 229 -1.18 -11.11 7.89
N ILE A 230 -2.24 -11.82 8.27
CA ILE A 230 -3.63 -11.45 8.03
C ILE A 230 -4.30 -11.32 9.40
N LYS A 231 -4.57 -10.08 9.81
CA LYS A 231 -5.36 -9.77 11.00
C LYS A 231 -6.84 -9.73 10.62
N MET A 232 -7.57 -10.73 11.07
CA MET A 232 -8.92 -11.00 10.56
C MET A 232 -9.97 -9.98 11.05
N GLY A 233 -9.67 -9.23 12.12
CA GLY A 233 -10.66 -8.36 12.76
C GLY A 233 -11.92 -9.13 13.14
N ASN A 234 -13.09 -8.57 12.82
CA ASN A 234 -14.36 -9.30 12.89
C ASN A 234 -14.47 -10.40 11.81
N ARG A 235 -14.29 -10.06 10.53
CA ARG A 235 -14.31 -11.04 9.42
C ARG A 235 -13.56 -10.56 8.19
N ILE A 236 -12.68 -11.42 7.68
CA ILE A 236 -12.18 -11.34 6.31
C ILE A 236 -12.62 -12.61 5.58
N ARG A 237 -13.04 -12.45 4.32
CA ARG A 237 -13.35 -13.55 3.41
C ARG A 237 -12.28 -13.63 2.33
N LEU A 238 -11.43 -14.67 2.40
CA LEU A 238 -10.37 -14.97 1.43
C LEU A 238 -10.92 -15.87 0.31
N ALA A 239 -11.58 -15.24 -0.66
CA ALA A 239 -12.28 -15.75 -1.86
C ALA A 239 -13.81 -15.57 -1.84
N SER A 240 -14.38 -15.25 -3.00
CA SER A 240 -15.81 -15.30 -3.28
C SER A 240 -16.23 -16.68 -3.82
N ASN A 241 -17.53 -16.96 -3.79
CA ASN A 241 -18.09 -18.19 -4.36
C ASN A 241 -17.69 -18.33 -5.84
N GLY A 242 -17.16 -19.49 -6.26
CA GLY A 242 -16.71 -19.75 -7.62
C GLY A 242 -15.40 -19.07 -8.06
N ASN A 243 -14.68 -18.42 -7.14
CA ASN A 243 -13.43 -17.69 -7.43
C ASN A 243 -12.24 -18.40 -6.76
N ALA A 244 -11.43 -19.11 -7.55
CA ALA A 244 -10.27 -19.86 -7.06
C ALA A 244 -9.00 -19.00 -6.98
N ALA A 245 -9.05 -17.87 -6.27
CA ALA A 245 -7.82 -17.21 -5.82
C ALA A 245 -6.92 -18.22 -5.10
N SER A 246 -5.60 -18.08 -5.21
CA SER A 246 -4.66 -19.01 -4.56
C SER A 246 -3.97 -18.36 -3.38
N ILE A 247 -3.68 -19.15 -2.34
CA ILE A 247 -2.70 -18.84 -1.29
C ILE A 247 -1.48 -19.70 -1.60
N SER A 248 -0.34 -19.05 -1.84
CA SER A 248 0.88 -19.72 -2.32
C SER A 248 2.15 -19.11 -1.72
N GLY A 249 3.28 -19.76 -1.97
CA GLY A 249 4.60 -19.36 -1.46
C GLY A 249 5.13 -20.33 -0.41
N GLY A 250 6.26 -19.95 0.19
CA GLY A 250 7.04 -20.79 1.12
C GLY A 250 7.43 -20.08 2.42
N GLY A 251 6.89 -18.89 2.66
CA GLY A 251 7.16 -18.12 3.87
C GLY A 251 6.32 -18.56 5.07
N THR A 252 6.26 -17.69 6.08
CA THR A 252 5.38 -17.88 7.23
C THR A 252 4.13 -17.03 7.08
N LEU A 253 2.95 -17.65 7.00
CA LEU A 253 1.66 -16.97 6.99
C LEU A 253 1.04 -17.01 8.40
N ASN A 254 0.90 -15.86 9.03
CA ASN A 254 0.15 -15.74 10.28
C ASN A 254 -1.30 -15.36 9.98
N ILE A 255 -2.23 -16.20 10.38
CA ILE A 255 -3.66 -15.92 10.42
C ILE A 255 -4.01 -15.60 11.88
N VAL A 256 -4.34 -14.34 12.11
CA VAL A 256 -4.52 -13.79 13.46
C VAL A 256 -5.99 -13.53 13.71
N CYS A 257 -6.55 -14.19 14.72
CA CYS A 257 -7.85 -13.85 15.26
C CYS A 257 -7.71 -12.65 16.18
N SER A 258 -8.36 -11.55 15.79
CA SER A 258 -8.18 -10.20 16.36
C SER A 258 -9.43 -9.66 17.04
N SER A 259 -10.45 -10.49 17.29
CA SER A 259 -11.68 -10.07 17.96
C SER A 259 -12.39 -11.24 18.67
N THR A 260 -13.27 -10.93 19.61
CA THR A 260 -14.03 -11.95 20.37
C THR A 260 -15.07 -12.70 19.53
N VAL A 261 -15.38 -12.22 18.33
CA VAL A 261 -16.37 -12.77 17.40
C VAL A 261 -15.78 -13.09 16.02
N THR A 262 -14.45 -13.23 15.93
CA THR A 262 -13.79 -13.42 14.63
C THR A 262 -14.33 -14.67 13.92
N ARG A 263 -14.91 -14.47 12.73
CA ARG A 263 -15.26 -15.55 11.79
C ARG A 263 -14.54 -15.27 10.49
N THR A 264 -13.88 -16.25 9.88
CA THR A 264 -13.10 -16.01 8.65
C THR A 264 -13.39 -17.07 7.62
N ASP A 265 -13.76 -16.67 6.41
CA ASP A 265 -13.98 -17.64 5.34
C ASP A 265 -12.71 -17.79 4.52
N ILE A 266 -12.18 -19.02 4.41
CA ILE A 266 -11.10 -19.32 3.47
C ILE A 266 -11.70 -20.19 2.36
N GLY A 267 -11.91 -19.58 1.20
CA GLY A 267 -12.37 -20.28 -0.01
C GLY A 267 -11.29 -20.39 -1.10
N SER A 268 -10.13 -19.77 -0.90
CA SER A 268 -9.01 -19.79 -1.83
C SER A 268 -8.34 -21.18 -1.91
N GLN A 269 -7.76 -21.55 -3.05
CA GLN A 269 -6.89 -22.73 -3.13
C GLN A 269 -5.66 -22.53 -2.26
N ALA A 270 -5.36 -23.47 -1.36
CA ALA A 270 -4.22 -23.35 -0.44
C ALA A 270 -3.19 -24.47 -0.57
N GLY A 271 -3.47 -25.50 -1.39
CA GLY A 271 -2.52 -26.57 -1.70
C GLY A 271 -1.16 -26.08 -2.24
N PRO A 272 -1.07 -25.00 -3.04
CA PRO A 272 0.21 -24.44 -3.50
C PRO A 272 1.09 -23.82 -2.41
N PHE A 273 0.59 -23.62 -1.19
CA PHE A 273 1.39 -23.08 -0.09
C PHE A 273 2.26 -24.17 0.54
N THR A 274 3.57 -23.93 0.61
CA THR A 274 4.59 -24.90 1.06
C THR A 274 5.29 -24.50 2.36
N GLY A 275 4.97 -23.31 2.89
CA GLY A 275 5.62 -22.75 4.06
C GLY A 275 4.97 -23.17 5.38
N THR A 276 5.03 -22.27 6.35
CA THR A 276 4.36 -22.45 7.66
C THR A 276 3.12 -21.57 7.74
N VAL A 277 2.00 -22.13 8.18
CA VAL A 277 0.78 -21.38 8.47
C VAL A 277 0.50 -21.43 9.95
N ASN A 278 0.52 -20.28 10.61
CA ASN A 278 0.23 -20.14 12.02
C ASN A 278 -1.17 -19.60 12.21
N PHE A 279 -1.97 -20.30 13.02
CA PHE A 279 -3.26 -19.81 13.47
C PHE A 279 -3.14 -19.39 14.92
N VAL A 280 -3.17 -18.08 15.16
CA VAL A 280 -2.84 -17.48 16.46
C VAL A 280 -3.91 -16.48 16.88
N ASN A 281 -3.94 -16.16 18.16
CA ASN A 281 -4.73 -15.05 18.68
C ASN A 281 -3.88 -13.78 18.69
N GLU A 282 -4.50 -12.63 18.49
CA GLU A 282 -3.85 -11.36 18.78
C GLU A 282 -3.53 -11.27 20.28
N LEU A 283 -2.30 -10.86 20.58
CA LEU A 283 -1.83 -10.70 21.95
C LEU A 283 -2.74 -9.71 22.70
N GLY A 284 -3.14 -10.08 23.92
CA GLY A 284 -4.02 -9.26 24.77
C GLY A 284 -5.52 -9.51 24.59
N PHE A 285 -5.94 -10.33 23.62
CA PHE A 285 -7.35 -10.69 23.42
C PHE A 285 -7.64 -12.11 23.94
N VAL A 286 -8.17 -12.21 25.16
CA VAL A 286 -8.54 -13.49 25.82
C VAL A 286 -10.02 -13.81 25.59
N GLY A 287 -10.38 -15.09 25.43
CA GLY A 287 -11.76 -15.55 25.31
C GLY A 287 -12.33 -15.61 23.88
N GLN A 288 -11.45 -15.62 22.85
CA GLN A 288 -11.88 -15.70 21.46
C GLN A 288 -12.59 -17.02 21.16
N THR A 289 -13.72 -16.96 20.46
CA THR A 289 -14.63 -18.09 20.19
C THR A 289 -14.30 -18.89 18.92
N GLY A 290 -13.05 -18.79 18.45
CA GLY A 290 -12.46 -19.66 17.43
C GLY A 290 -12.65 -19.24 15.97
N LEU A 291 -11.65 -19.55 15.15
CA LEU A 291 -11.70 -19.43 13.69
C LEU A 291 -12.65 -20.47 13.07
N ARG A 292 -13.84 -20.05 12.63
CA ARG A 292 -14.68 -20.88 11.74
C ARG A 292 -14.08 -20.92 10.33
N LEU A 293 -13.75 -22.10 9.78
CA LEU A 293 -13.39 -22.28 8.37
C LEU A 293 -14.65 -22.59 7.55
N PHE A 294 -15.27 -21.55 6.99
CA PHE A 294 -16.47 -21.71 6.17
C PHE A 294 -16.13 -21.96 4.69
N ILE A 295 -16.50 -23.12 4.17
CA ILE A 295 -16.13 -23.58 2.81
C ILE A 295 -17.43 -23.85 2.03
N ASN A 296 -17.93 -22.79 1.38
CA ASN A 296 -19.14 -22.85 0.54
C ASN A 296 -18.73 -22.71 -0.92
N ALA A 297 -18.68 -23.85 -1.63
CA ALA A 297 -18.25 -23.95 -3.03
C ALA A 297 -16.92 -23.24 -3.35
N GLY A 298 -16.06 -23.12 -2.33
CA GLY A 298 -14.71 -22.59 -2.45
C GLY A 298 -13.74 -23.67 -2.92
N ALA A 299 -12.59 -23.26 -3.44
CA ALA A 299 -11.54 -24.14 -3.92
C ALA A 299 -10.54 -24.55 -2.81
N PHE A 300 -10.87 -24.28 -1.54
CA PHE A 300 -10.02 -24.64 -0.41
C PHE A 300 -10.11 -26.15 -0.12
N SER A 301 -9.00 -26.85 -0.36
CA SER A 301 -8.82 -28.29 -0.09
C SER A 301 -7.88 -28.56 1.09
N GLY A 302 -7.57 -27.53 1.88
CA GLY A 302 -6.58 -27.58 2.95
C GLY A 302 -5.19 -27.07 2.53
N PHE A 303 -4.29 -26.97 3.52
CA PHE A 303 -2.89 -26.58 3.34
C PHE A 303 -2.01 -27.83 3.16
N SER A 304 -2.25 -28.55 2.06
CA SER A 304 -1.73 -29.91 1.82
C SER A 304 -0.20 -30.02 1.88
N ASN A 305 0.50 -28.94 1.53
CA ASN A 305 1.96 -28.92 1.44
C ASN A 305 2.64 -28.07 2.54
N ALA A 306 1.86 -27.56 3.50
CA ALA A 306 2.35 -26.66 4.54
C ALA A 306 2.53 -27.37 5.89
N THR A 307 3.38 -26.79 6.74
CA THR A 307 3.30 -27.00 8.19
C THR A 307 2.23 -26.08 8.76
N VAL A 308 1.25 -26.63 9.46
CA VAL A 308 0.12 -25.91 10.05
C VAL A 308 0.20 -25.97 11.56
N ASN A 309 0.27 -24.79 12.19
CA ASN A 309 0.37 -24.62 13.63
C ASN A 309 -0.93 -24.06 14.20
N LEU A 310 -1.50 -24.76 15.17
CA LEU A 310 -2.73 -24.40 15.90
C LEU A 310 -2.40 -23.90 17.31
N ASP A 311 -1.75 -22.74 17.40
CA ASP A 311 -1.26 -22.22 18.70
C ASP A 311 -2.20 -21.21 19.36
N GLY A 312 -3.21 -20.70 18.63
CA GLY A 312 -4.30 -19.90 19.18
C GLY A 312 -5.42 -20.74 19.82
N ASN A 313 -6.29 -20.07 20.60
CA ASN A 313 -7.56 -20.64 21.05
C ASN A 313 -8.54 -20.71 19.87
N GLN A 314 -8.33 -21.69 19.00
CA GLN A 314 -9.02 -21.81 17.72
C GLN A 314 -10.01 -22.97 17.77
N ALA A 315 -11.25 -22.71 17.37
CA ALA A 315 -12.25 -23.74 17.13
C ALA A 315 -12.54 -23.76 15.63
N TRP A 316 -11.84 -24.65 14.92
CA TRP A 316 -12.09 -24.86 13.50
C TRP A 316 -13.39 -25.63 13.35
N ASN A 317 -14.34 -24.98 12.71
CA ASN A 317 -15.59 -25.59 12.30
C ASN A 317 -15.63 -25.63 10.77
N TYR A 318 -15.48 -26.82 10.21
CA TYR A 318 -15.56 -27.07 8.77
C TYR A 318 -17.01 -27.11 8.33
N ASN A 319 -17.52 -25.96 7.91
CA ASN A 319 -18.85 -25.89 7.33
C ASN A 319 -18.75 -26.09 5.82
N CYS A 320 -19.04 -27.31 5.35
CA CYS A 320 -19.32 -27.59 3.95
C CYS A 320 -20.83 -27.78 3.75
N ASN A 321 -21.45 -26.98 2.89
CA ASN A 321 -22.87 -27.11 2.53
C ASN A 321 -23.05 -27.90 1.22
N SER A 322 -21.98 -28.44 0.65
CA SER A 322 -21.98 -29.24 -0.58
C SER A 322 -21.74 -30.75 -0.36
N GLY A 323 -21.45 -31.18 0.89
CA GLY A 323 -21.12 -32.56 1.24
C GLY A 323 -19.75 -33.04 0.72
N GLY A 324 -19.10 -33.97 1.43
CA GLY A 324 -18.03 -34.82 0.88
C GLY A 324 -16.65 -34.20 0.62
N ASN A 325 -16.33 -33.01 1.14
CA ASN A 325 -15.01 -32.42 0.92
C ASN A 325 -13.93 -33.07 1.79
N THR A 326 -12.78 -33.42 1.19
CA THR A 326 -11.59 -33.87 1.91
C THR A 326 -10.65 -32.69 2.12
N PHE A 327 -10.27 -32.42 3.38
CA PHE A 327 -9.27 -31.42 3.73
C PHE A 327 -7.95 -32.09 4.05
N THR A 328 -6.87 -31.60 3.44
CA THR A 328 -5.53 -32.16 3.57
C THR A 328 -4.56 -31.14 4.15
N TYR A 329 -3.66 -31.61 5.00
CA TYR A 329 -2.65 -30.81 5.69
C TYR A 329 -1.32 -31.54 5.60
N GLY A 330 -0.23 -30.81 5.34
CA GLY A 330 1.10 -31.40 5.23
C GLY A 330 1.59 -31.93 6.57
N THR A 331 1.92 -31.02 7.49
CA THR A 331 2.14 -31.32 8.91
C THR A 331 1.14 -30.54 9.73
N LEU A 332 0.50 -31.17 10.72
CA LEU A 332 -0.42 -30.51 11.62
C LEU A 332 0.09 -30.64 13.06
N GLN A 333 0.29 -29.51 13.72
CA GLN A 333 0.84 -29.43 15.07
C GLN A 333 0.25 -28.26 15.85
N GLY A 334 0.50 -28.20 17.16
CA GLY A 334 0.11 -27.08 18.00
C GLY A 334 0.46 -27.30 19.46
N THR A 335 0.65 -26.22 20.21
CA THR A 335 0.89 -26.28 21.66
C THR A 335 -0.33 -25.92 22.48
N ASN A 336 -1.41 -25.46 21.85
CA ASN A 336 -2.62 -25.02 22.54
C ASN A 336 -3.60 -26.18 22.77
N ALA A 337 -3.71 -26.62 24.02
CA ALA A 337 -4.61 -27.72 24.41
C ALA A 337 -6.11 -27.40 24.20
N SER A 338 -6.47 -26.13 23.99
CA SER A 338 -7.84 -25.70 23.69
C SER A 338 -8.14 -25.59 22.20
N ALA A 339 -7.16 -25.84 21.32
CA ALA A 339 -7.41 -25.90 19.88
C ALA A 339 -8.33 -27.09 19.54
N GLN A 340 -9.36 -26.84 18.74
CA GLN A 340 -10.35 -27.84 18.34
C GLN A 340 -10.45 -27.90 16.81
N LEU A 341 -10.53 -29.12 16.30
CA LEU A 341 -10.83 -29.45 14.90
C LEU A 341 -12.16 -30.19 14.88
N GLY A 342 -13.21 -29.57 14.34
CA GLY A 342 -14.59 -30.09 14.34
C GLY A 342 -15.31 -29.91 13.03
#